data_AF-A0A7K7VS54-F1
#
_entry.id   AF-A0A7K7VS54-F1
#
_cell.length_a   1.000
_cell.length_b   1.000
_cell.length_c   1.000
_cell.angle_alpha   90.00
_cell.angle_beta   90.00
_cell.angle_gamma   90.00
#
_symmetry.space_group_name_H-M   'P 1'
#
loop_
_entity.id
_entity.type
_entity.pdbx_description
1 polymer ?
#
loop_
_entity_poly.entity_id
_entity_poly.type
_entity_poly.pdbx_seq_one_letter_code
_entity_poly.pdbx_strand_id
1 'polypeptide(L)' 'MNLMQDLEQEGLDWDLIYIGRKRMQVEHPEESVPRVRNLVVADYSYWTLAYAVSLRGARKLLAAEPLAKMLPV' A
#
# COMPACT_ATOMS: atom_id res chain seq x y z
N MET A 1 -15.06 1.42 13.55
CA MET A 1 -15.07 1.76 12.11
C MET A 1 -13.91 1.01 11.48
N ASN A 2 -14.17 0.24 10.42
CA ASN A 2 -13.24 -0.74 9.84
C ASN A 2 -12.63 -0.16 8.55
N LEU A 3 -11.30 -0.19 8.41
CA LEU A 3 -10.57 0.32 7.24
C LEU A 3 -11.19 -0.13 5.91
N MET A 4 -11.57 -1.41 5.79
CA MET A 4 -12.13 -1.94 4.54
C MET A 4 -13.48 -1.30 4.19
N GLN A 5 -14.30 -1.01 5.20
CA GLN A 5 -15.59 -0.34 4.98
C GLN A 5 -15.38 1.10 4.53
N ASP A 6 -14.41 1.80 5.12
CA ASP A 6 -14.08 3.19 4.74
C ASP A 6 -13.56 3.24 3.30
N LEU A 7 -12.71 2.28 2.90
CA LEU A 7 -12.20 2.15 1.53
C LEU A 7 -13.31 1.90 0.52
N GLU A 8 -14.27 1.03 0.85
CA GLU A 8 -15.42 0.73 -0.01
C GLU A 8 -16.38 1.93 -0.13
N GLN A 9 -16.67 2.60 0.99
CA GLN A 9 -17.55 3.79 1.01
C GLN A 9 -16.97 4.93 0.18
N GLU A 10 -15.65 5.14 0.27
CA GLU A 10 -14.96 6.19 -0.47
C GLU A 10 -14.64 5.81 -1.92
N GLY A 11 -14.87 4.54 -2.30
CA GLY A 11 -14.54 4.04 -3.63
C GLY A 11 -13.07 4.25 -3.98
N LEU A 12 -12.18 4.17 -2.98
CA LEU A 12 -10.77 4.50 -3.17
C LEU A 12 -10.12 3.48 -4.11
N ASP A 13 -9.41 4.00 -5.11
CA ASP A 13 -8.72 3.16 -6.07
C ASP A 13 -7.29 2.86 -5.61
N TRP A 14 -7.08 1.71 -4.98
CA TRP A 14 -5.80 1.32 -4.38
C TRP A 14 -5.31 -0.05 -4.88
N ASP A 15 -3.99 -0.24 -4.85
CA ASP A 15 -3.35 -1.50 -5.27
C ASP A 15 -2.69 -2.25 -4.12
N LEU A 16 -2.04 -1.52 -3.21
CA LEU A 16 -1.31 -2.04 -2.05
C LEU A 16 -1.52 -1.11 -0.87
N ILE A 17 -1.83 -1.68 0.30
CA ILE A 17 -1.92 -0.96 1.58
C ILE A 17 -0.98 -1.62 2.57
N TYR A 18 -0.11 -0.84 3.21
CA TYR A 18 0.68 -1.30 4.34
C TYR A 18 -0.15 -1.26 5.63
N ILE A 19 -0.17 -2.39 6.35
CA ILE A 19 -0.81 -2.54 7.65
C ILE A 19 0.30 -2.60 8.69
N GLY A 20 0.59 -1.44 9.28
CA GLY A 20 1.76 -1.25 10.14
C GLY A 20 3.05 -1.21 9.31
N ARG A 21 3.77 -0.10 9.39
CA ARG A 21 5.07 0.05 8.75
C ARG A 21 5.95 1.01 9.52
N LYS A 22 7.26 0.93 9.28
CA LYS A 22 8.21 1.91 9.80
C LYS A 22 8.31 3.06 8.80
N ARG A 23 7.99 4.28 9.23
CA ARG A 23 8.21 5.48 8.43
C ARG A 23 9.71 5.82 8.45
N MET A 24 10.29 5.98 7.26
CA MET A 24 11.73 6.23 7.13
C MET A 24 12.04 7.71 7.00
N GLN A 25 11.22 8.45 6.25
CA GLN A 25 11.36 9.88 6.12
C GLN A 25 10.46 10.59 7.15
N VAL A 26 11.07 11.12 8.21
CA VAL A 26 10.34 11.76 9.31
C VAL A 26 10.24 13.28 9.15
N GLU A 27 11.09 13.88 8.31
CA GLU A 27 11.18 15.33 8.12
C GLU A 27 9.93 15.91 7.44
N HIS A 28 9.37 15.20 6.46
CA HIS A 28 8.18 15.63 5.72
C HIS A 28 6.98 14.75 6.03
N PRO A 29 5.85 15.32 6.48
CA PRO A 29 4.64 14.54 6.77
C PRO A 29 4.11 13.89 5.49
N GLU A 30 3.64 12.65 5.62
CA GLU A 30 2.97 11.94 4.53
C GLU A 30 1.56 12.50 4.33
N GLU A 31 1.12 12.50 3.07
CA GLU A 31 -0.20 12.99 2.71
C GLU A 31 -1.28 12.05 3.26
N SER A 32 -2.20 12.60 4.05
CA SER A 32 -3.36 11.83 4.54
C SER A 32 -4.33 11.56 3.40
N VAL A 33 -4.82 10.32 3.31
CA VAL A 33 -5.90 10.00 2.37
C VAL A 33 -7.19 10.63 2.89
N PRO A 34 -7.86 11.49 2.11
CA PRO A 34 -9.08 12.15 2.57
C PRO A 34 -10.14 11.15 2.99
N ARG A 35 -10.83 11.44 4.10
CA ARG A 35 -12.01 10.70 4.59
C ARG A 35 -11.76 9.26 5.04
N VAL A 36 -10.56 8.71 4.87
CA VAL A 36 -10.15 7.41 5.42
C VAL A 36 -9.22 7.62 6.61
N ARG A 37 -9.65 7.21 7.81
CA ARG A 37 -8.85 7.41 9.03
C ARG A 37 -7.61 6.52 9.03
N ASN A 38 -6.50 7.06 9.54
CA ASN A 38 -5.23 6.36 9.70
C ASN A 38 -4.65 5.80 8.38
N LEU A 39 -5.06 6.35 7.24
CA LEU A 39 -4.50 6.02 5.94
C LEU A 39 -3.76 7.22 5.38
N VAL A 40 -2.55 6.97 4.88
CA VAL A 40 -1.69 7.97 4.25
C VAL A 40 -1.13 7.40 2.96
N VAL A 41 -0.78 8.27 2.02
CA VAL A 41 0.07 7.90 0.89
C VAL A 41 1.46 7.60 1.44
N ALA A 42 1.83 6.32 1.44
CA ALA A 42 3.06 5.87 2.06
C ALA A 42 4.29 6.27 1.24
N ASP A 43 5.27 6.89 1.90
CA ASP A 43 6.61 7.07 1.36
C ASP A 43 7.43 5.76 1.46
N TYR A 44 8.69 5.84 1.03
CA TYR A 44 9.64 4.73 1.11
C TYR A 44 9.67 4.09 2.50
N SER A 45 9.49 2.77 2.52
CA SER A 45 9.57 1.95 3.71
C SER A 45 10.20 0.60 3.37
N TYR A 46 11.17 0.17 4.16
CA TYR A 46 11.80 -1.15 4.04
C TYR A 46 11.18 -2.19 4.98
N TRP A 47 10.18 -1.82 5.79
CA TRP A 47 9.59 -2.73 6.78
C TRP A 47 8.09 -2.49 6.92
N THR A 48 7.32 -3.57 6.78
CA THR A 48 5.89 -3.61 7.05
C THR A 48 5.54 -4.88 7.85
N LEU A 49 4.56 -4.78 8.73
CA LEU A 49 4.07 -5.93 9.50
C LEU A 49 3.18 -6.83 8.64
N ALA A 50 2.26 -6.24 7.88
CA ALA A 50 1.39 -6.92 6.96
C ALA A 50 0.99 -5.98 5.82
N TYR A 51 0.39 -6.54 4.76
CA TYR A 51 -0.15 -5.74 3.67
C TYR A 51 -1.45 -6.32 3.16
N ALA A 52 -2.28 -5.46 2.59
CA ALA A 52 -3.41 -5.85 1.75
C ALA A 52 -3.08 -5.52 0.30
N VAL A 53 -3.40 -6.43 -0.63
CA VAL A 53 -3.25 -6.23 -2.07
C VAL A 53 -4.61 -6.36 -2.72
N SER A 54 -4.99 -5.38 -3.54
CA SER A 54 -6.22 -5.47 -4.32
C SER A 54 -6.04 -6.46 -5.48
N LEU A 55 -7.13 -7.01 -6.02
CA LEU A 55 -7.05 -7.89 -7.18
C LEU A 55 -6.33 -7.23 -8.37
N ARG A 56 -6.55 -5.92 -8.56
CA ARG A 56 -5.86 -5.15 -9.60
C ARG A 56 -4.37 -5.04 -9.31
N GLY A 57 -3.99 -4.73 -8.07
CA GLY A 57 -2.58 -4.71 -7.64
C GLY A 57 -1.89 -6.05 -7.87
N ALA A 58 -2.54 -7.15 -7.48
CA ALA A 58 -2.02 -8.51 -7.72
C ALA A 58 -1.80 -8.79 -9.21
N ARG A 59 -2.77 -8.42 -10.06
CA ARG A 59 -2.65 -8.58 -11.53
C ARG A 59 -1.50 -7.73 -12.10
N LYS A 60 -1.31 -6.49 -11.63
CA LYS A 60 -0.19 -5.63 -12.03
C LYS A 60 1.16 -6.28 -11.67
N LEU A 61 1.27 -6.87 -10.47
CA LEU A 61 2.49 -7.58 -10.04
C LEU A 61 2.78 -8.80 -10.92
N LEU A 62 1.77 -9.60 -11.24
CA LEU A 62 1.94 -10.77 -12.11
C LEU A 62 2.29 -10.39 -13.56
N ALA A 63 1.68 -9.32 -14.09
CA ALA A 63 1.95 -8.82 -15.43
C ALA A 63 3.39 -8.32 -15.63
N ALA A 64 4.14 -8.07 -14.55
CA ALA A 64 5.55 -7.74 -14.63
C ALA A 64 6.44 -8.94 -15.00
N GLU A 65 5.89 -10.17 -15.01
CA GLU A 65 6.61 -11.43 -15.24
C GLU A 65 7.83 -11.58 -14.31
N PRO A 66 7.65 -11.48 -12.97
CA PRO A 66 8.76 -11.36 -12.04
C PRO A 66 9.71 -12.56 -12.08
N LEU A 67 9.19 -13.77 -12.33
CA LEU A 67 9.99 -15.00 -12.37
C LEU A 67 10.95 -15.04 -13.57
N ALA A 68 10.57 -14.45 -14.70
CA ALA A 68 11.42 -14.35 -15.88
C ALA A 68 12.51 -13.27 -15.75
N LYS A 69 12.36 -12.36 -14.78
CA LYS A 69 13.23 -11.19 -14.54
C LYS A 69 13.94 -11.26 -13.18
N MET A 70 14.03 -12.44 -12.58
CA MET A 70 14.74 -12.60 -11.31
C MET A 70 16.23 -12.30 -11.47
N LEU A 71 16.75 -11.46 -10.59
CA LEU A 71 18.18 -11.23 -10.44
C LEU A 71 18.69 -12.12 -9.29
N PRO A 72 19.83 -12.81 -9.47
CA PRO A 72 20.48 -13.51 -8.36
C PRO A 72 20.91 -12.48 -7.31
N VAL A 73 20.66 -12.82 -6.04
CA VAL A 73 21.01 -12.02 -4.86
C VAL A 73 22.30 -12.48 -4.22
#